data_AF-A0A5N8YC82-F1
#
_entry.id   AF-A0A5N8YC82-F1
#
_cell.length_a   1.000
_cell.length_b   1.000
_cell.length_c   1.000
_cell.angle_alpha   90.00
_cell.angle_beta   90.00
_cell.angle_gamma   90.00
#
_symmetry.space_group_name_H-M   'P 1'
#
loop_
_entity.id
_entity.type
_entity.pdbx_description
1 polymer ?
#
loop_
_entity_poly.entity_id
_entity_poly.type
_entity_poly.pdbx_seq_one_letter_code
_entity_poly.pdbx_strand_id
1 'polypeptide(L)'
;MLLDLNIRVDADLVEKCVKRFEGGGSPWSCHSPDSKNRIGNLHPGTVKKIHQRWKAGDLLFLTHRLNEDLDAIGDASEQDRQEDLGEIFELLDKSREEAGLDSDDSFSKTRFKIMEQAEEMAPEHMWTFKHMRSIGMDPTEALTLLKEYDAISPDRIRAQIYGTENRLVNFRRFRRFLFMHYQMHYRTVYPPAPPAVTHLAPPFVIELACDLRVRGEIDSDRHLVIAGDGMMRYSIWEGEENLEAFYQSLTYIKRRKTAHRRFVALLDDELKSGHIFSGVQNG
;
A
#
# COMPACT_ATOMS: atom_id res chain seq x y z
N MET A 1 29.79 -36.21 -1.37
CA MET A 1 28.45 -36.22 -0.75
C MET A 1 27.53 -37.33 -1.26
N LEU A 2 27.05 -37.33 -2.52
CA LEU A 2 26.16 -38.41 -3.00
C LEU A 2 26.83 -39.79 -3.08
N LEU A 3 28.11 -39.83 -3.46
CA LEU A 3 28.92 -41.05 -3.47
C LEU A 3 29.11 -41.64 -2.07
N ASP A 4 29.20 -40.80 -1.03
CA ASP A 4 29.31 -41.21 0.38
C ASP A 4 28.00 -41.83 0.89
N LEU A 5 26.88 -41.41 0.32
CA LEU A 5 25.56 -42.03 0.50
C LEU A 5 25.35 -43.27 -0.38
N ASN A 6 26.40 -43.66 -1.13
CA ASN A 6 26.44 -44.77 -2.07
C ASN A 6 25.38 -44.62 -3.19
N ILE A 7 25.10 -43.38 -3.60
CA ILE A 7 24.26 -43.04 -4.75
C ILE A 7 25.20 -42.64 -5.90
N ARG A 8 25.28 -43.49 -6.92
CA ARG A 8 26.15 -43.31 -8.10
C ARG A 8 25.35 -42.83 -9.31
N VAL A 9 24.52 -41.82 -9.09
CA VAL A 9 23.63 -41.23 -10.09
C VAL A 9 23.83 -39.73 -10.04
N ASP A 10 23.67 -39.09 -11.20
CA ASP A 10 23.71 -37.65 -11.36
C ASP A 10 22.83 -36.92 -10.32
N ALA A 11 23.37 -35.86 -9.73
CA ALA A 11 22.69 -35.05 -8.73
C ALA A 11 21.35 -34.50 -9.26
N ASP A 12 21.26 -34.14 -10.54
CA ASP A 12 20.04 -33.62 -11.16
C ASP A 12 18.91 -34.66 -11.16
N LEU A 13 19.25 -35.94 -11.35
CA LEU A 13 18.28 -37.03 -11.33
C LEU A 13 17.85 -37.38 -9.90
N VAL A 14 18.76 -37.22 -8.93
CA VAL A 14 18.46 -37.35 -7.50
C VAL A 14 17.55 -36.22 -7.04
N GLU A 15 17.81 -34.98 -7.44
CA GLU A 15 17.00 -33.79 -7.13
C GLU A 15 15.58 -33.92 -7.69
N LYS A 16 15.43 -34.35 -8.96
CA LYS A 16 14.11 -34.62 -9.55
C LYS A 16 13.34 -35.68 -8.77
N CYS A 17 14.01 -36.71 -8.26
CA CYS A 17 13.38 -37.73 -7.42
C CYS A 17 12.94 -37.15 -6.07
N VAL A 18 13.77 -36.33 -5.43
CA VAL A 18 13.47 -35.67 -4.14
C VAL A 18 12.26 -34.75 -4.29
N LYS A 19 12.26 -33.85 -5.29
CA LYS A 19 11.11 -32.97 -5.60
C LYS A 19 9.82 -33.75 -5.83
N ARG A 20 9.92 -34.92 -6.46
CA ARG A 20 8.76 -35.79 -6.69
C ARG A 20 8.22 -36.38 -5.39
N PHE A 21 9.09 -36.71 -4.44
CA PHE A 21 8.68 -37.22 -3.12
C PHE A 21 8.10 -36.13 -2.22
N GLU A 22 8.64 -34.91 -2.27
CA GLU A 22 8.06 -33.74 -1.61
C GLU A 22 6.63 -33.46 -2.10
N GLY A 23 6.40 -33.59 -3.41
CA GLY A 23 5.07 -33.53 -4.03
C GLY A 23 4.17 -34.75 -3.78
N GLY A 24 4.49 -35.62 -2.81
CA GLY A 24 3.69 -36.79 -2.45
C GLY A 24 3.82 -38.00 -3.38
N GLY A 25 4.77 -37.98 -4.31
CA GLY A 25 5.03 -39.09 -5.24
C GLY A 25 5.62 -40.32 -4.54
N SER A 26 5.27 -41.51 -5.03
CA SER A 26 5.84 -42.77 -4.55
C SER A 26 7.11 -43.14 -5.31
N PRO A 27 8.00 -43.98 -4.75
CA PRO A 27 9.16 -44.53 -5.47
C PRO A 27 8.79 -45.16 -6.81
N TRP A 28 7.64 -45.85 -6.87
CA TRP A 28 7.10 -46.43 -8.11
C TRP A 28 6.89 -45.38 -9.21
N SER A 29 6.35 -44.21 -8.86
CA SER A 29 6.04 -43.16 -9.83
C SER A 29 7.26 -42.57 -10.55
N CYS A 30 8.47 -42.72 -9.98
CA CYS A 30 9.71 -42.19 -10.54
C CYS A 30 10.39 -43.14 -11.54
N HIS A 31 10.12 -44.45 -11.49
CA HIS A 31 10.80 -45.45 -12.35
C HIS A 31 9.86 -46.37 -13.14
N SER A 32 8.55 -46.29 -12.91
CA SER A 32 7.58 -47.11 -13.64
C SER A 32 7.68 -46.88 -15.16
N PRO A 33 7.75 -47.95 -15.98
CA PRO A 33 7.80 -47.84 -17.43
C PRO A 33 6.55 -47.21 -18.04
N ASP A 34 5.40 -47.31 -17.34
CA ASP A 34 4.11 -46.77 -17.79
C ASP A 34 3.82 -45.35 -17.25
N SER A 35 4.72 -44.79 -16.44
CA SER A 35 4.59 -43.43 -15.95
C SER A 35 5.05 -42.45 -17.04
N LYS A 36 4.14 -41.60 -17.51
CA LYS A 36 4.47 -40.43 -18.35
C LYS A 36 5.52 -39.51 -17.73
N ASN A 37 5.77 -39.66 -16.42
CA ASN A 37 6.66 -38.83 -15.61
C ASN A 37 7.89 -39.61 -15.09
N ARG A 38 8.31 -40.67 -15.78
CA ARG A 38 9.51 -41.43 -15.44
C ARG A 38 10.74 -40.50 -15.42
N ILE A 39 11.51 -40.55 -14.34
CA ILE A 39 12.70 -39.71 -14.16
C ILE A 39 13.90 -40.49 -14.69
N GLY A 40 14.18 -40.33 -15.99
CA GLY A 40 15.30 -40.98 -16.67
C GLY A 40 15.28 -42.52 -16.62
N ASN A 41 16.42 -43.14 -16.89
CA ASN A 41 16.58 -44.61 -16.84
C ASN A 41 17.05 -45.10 -15.45
N LEU A 42 16.46 -44.56 -14.38
CA LEU A 42 16.83 -44.96 -13.02
C LEU A 42 16.35 -46.38 -12.70
N HIS A 43 17.25 -47.19 -12.14
CA HIS A 43 16.91 -48.52 -11.66
C HIS A 43 16.00 -48.43 -10.41
N PRO A 44 14.96 -49.29 -10.26
CA PRO A 44 14.07 -49.32 -9.11
C PRO A 44 14.78 -49.28 -7.76
N GLY A 45 15.85 -50.07 -7.62
CA GLY A 45 16.65 -50.13 -6.40
C GLY A 45 17.34 -48.81 -6.06
N THR A 46 17.74 -48.04 -7.07
CA THR A 46 18.37 -46.73 -6.88
C THR A 46 17.36 -45.69 -6.44
N VAL A 47 16.15 -45.69 -7.02
CA VAL A 47 15.06 -44.80 -6.60
C VAL A 47 14.62 -45.10 -5.16
N LYS A 48 14.52 -46.38 -4.79
CA LYS A 48 14.21 -46.79 -3.41
C LYS A 48 15.26 -46.29 -2.43
N LYS A 49 16.54 -46.35 -2.81
CA LYS A 49 17.66 -45.85 -2.01
C LYS A 49 17.61 -44.33 -1.85
N ILE A 50 17.35 -43.59 -2.93
CA ILE A 50 17.16 -42.13 -2.89
C ILE A 50 16.00 -41.78 -1.94
N HIS A 51 14.87 -42.49 -2.04
CA HIS A 51 13.72 -42.26 -1.15
C HIS A 51 14.02 -42.52 0.33
N GLN A 52 14.78 -43.57 0.63
CA GLN A 52 15.22 -43.88 2.00
C GLN A 52 16.14 -42.80 2.55
N ARG A 53 17.11 -42.33 1.76
CA ARG A 53 18.05 -41.28 2.14
C ARG A 53 17.36 -39.92 2.30
N TRP A 54 16.38 -39.60 1.45
CA TRP A 54 15.53 -38.43 1.62
C TRP A 54 14.71 -38.49 2.92
N LYS A 55 14.04 -39.60 3.21
CA LYS A 55 13.30 -39.79 4.47
C LYS A 55 14.19 -39.69 5.72
N ALA A 56 15.46 -40.06 5.59
CA ALA A 56 16.45 -39.94 6.66
C ALA A 56 17.00 -38.51 6.82
N GLY A 57 16.64 -37.57 5.94
CA GLY A 57 17.17 -36.20 5.94
C GLY A 57 18.56 -36.08 5.30
N ASP A 58 19.18 -37.19 4.89
CA ASP A 58 20.54 -37.22 4.31
C ASP A 58 20.64 -36.46 2.98
N LEU A 59 19.52 -36.11 2.35
CA LEU A 59 19.43 -35.40 1.07
C LEU A 59 18.91 -33.96 1.19
N LEU A 60 18.72 -33.45 2.42
CA LEU A 60 18.28 -32.05 2.66
C LEU A 60 19.25 -31.02 2.08
N PHE A 61 20.52 -31.40 1.87
CA PHE A 61 21.47 -30.51 1.22
C PHE A 61 21.12 -30.22 -0.26
N LEU A 62 20.34 -31.11 -0.92
CA LEU A 62 19.84 -30.89 -2.28
C LEU A 62 18.60 -29.99 -2.32
N THR A 63 17.95 -29.76 -1.18
CA THR A 63 16.82 -28.83 -1.05
C THR A 63 17.28 -27.41 -0.73
N HIS A 64 18.59 -27.18 -0.57
CA HIS A 64 19.18 -25.84 -0.33
C HIS A 64 19.05 -24.86 -1.50
N ARG A 65 18.52 -25.25 -2.66
CA ARG A 65 18.24 -24.31 -3.75
C ARG A 65 17.23 -23.20 -3.37
N LEU A 66 16.34 -23.45 -2.40
CA LEU A 66 15.49 -22.39 -1.83
C LEU A 66 16.29 -21.37 -1.02
N ASN A 67 17.42 -21.76 -0.42
CA ASN A 67 18.34 -20.82 0.23
C ASN A 67 19.24 -20.12 -0.79
N GLU A 68 19.72 -20.82 -1.82
CA GLU A 68 20.52 -20.18 -2.90
C GLU A 68 19.73 -19.09 -3.63
N ASP A 69 18.43 -19.28 -3.88
CA ASP A 69 17.56 -18.26 -4.46
C ASP A 69 17.32 -17.08 -3.50
N LEU A 70 17.26 -17.32 -2.18
CA LEU A 70 17.12 -16.25 -1.16
C LEU A 70 18.43 -15.50 -0.92
N ASP A 71 19.57 -16.20 -0.96
CA ASP A 71 20.91 -15.62 -0.86
C ASP A 71 21.20 -14.78 -2.11
N ALA A 72 20.82 -15.24 -3.30
CA ALA A 72 20.92 -14.43 -4.52
C ALA A 72 20.02 -13.18 -4.50
N ILE A 73 18.83 -13.25 -3.92
CA ILE A 73 17.97 -12.08 -3.68
C ILE A 73 18.61 -11.15 -2.64
N GLY A 74 19.19 -11.70 -1.57
CA GLY A 74 19.90 -10.96 -0.53
C GLY A 74 21.12 -10.23 -1.07
N ASP A 75 21.96 -10.93 -1.83
CA ASP A 75 23.16 -10.41 -2.49
C ASP A 75 22.79 -9.31 -3.49
N ALA A 76 21.78 -9.54 -4.36
CA ALA A 76 21.30 -8.51 -5.28
C ALA A 76 20.78 -7.27 -4.53
N SER A 77 20.03 -7.47 -3.43
CA SER A 77 19.54 -6.36 -2.60
C SER A 77 20.67 -5.62 -1.88
N GLU A 78 21.76 -6.28 -1.49
CA GLU A 78 22.90 -5.66 -0.80
C GLU A 78 23.80 -4.91 -1.78
N GLN A 79 23.98 -5.46 -2.98
CA GLN A 79 24.70 -4.82 -4.08
C GLN A 79 23.98 -3.55 -4.55
N ASP A 80 22.66 -3.63 -4.78
CA ASP A 80 21.82 -2.46 -5.09
C ASP A 80 21.87 -1.42 -3.97
N ARG A 81 21.87 -1.84 -2.70
CA ARG A 81 21.94 -0.91 -1.54
C ARG A 81 23.29 -0.19 -1.44
N GLN A 82 24.40 -0.85 -1.77
CA GLN A 82 25.73 -0.23 -1.76
C GLN A 82 25.91 0.76 -2.92
N GLU A 83 25.36 0.43 -4.10
CA GLU A 83 25.35 1.33 -5.26
C GLU A 83 24.40 2.52 -5.02
N ASP A 84 23.17 2.28 -4.56
CA ASP A 84 22.19 3.32 -4.24
C ASP A 84 22.67 4.24 -3.13
N LEU A 85 23.27 3.73 -2.03
CA LEU A 85 23.74 4.61 -0.95
C LEU A 85 24.91 5.49 -1.41
N GLY A 86 25.84 4.97 -2.19
CA GLY A 86 26.95 5.76 -2.74
C GLY A 86 26.47 6.87 -3.68
N GLU A 87 25.57 6.54 -4.60
CA GLU A 87 25.00 7.48 -5.56
C GLU A 87 24.05 8.47 -4.88
N ILE A 88 23.27 8.03 -3.89
CA ILE A 88 22.42 8.88 -3.05
C ILE A 88 23.29 9.84 -2.24
N PHE A 89 24.42 9.45 -1.65
CA PHE A 89 25.32 10.35 -0.92
C PHE A 89 26.02 11.38 -1.83
N GLU A 90 26.41 11.01 -3.05
CA GLU A 90 26.95 11.99 -4.01
C GLU A 90 25.88 12.92 -4.60
N LEU A 91 24.67 12.41 -4.88
CA LEU A 91 23.51 13.22 -5.27
C LEU A 91 23.01 14.08 -4.10
N LEU A 92 23.15 13.61 -2.86
CA LEU A 92 22.83 14.32 -1.62
C LEU A 92 23.71 15.56 -1.50
N ASP A 93 25.03 15.42 -1.68
CA ASP A 93 25.98 16.54 -1.58
C ASP A 93 25.82 17.51 -2.76
N LYS A 94 25.65 17.02 -4.00
CA LYS A 94 25.38 17.89 -5.16
C LYS A 94 24.04 18.60 -5.07
N SER A 95 22.96 17.92 -4.68
CA SER A 95 21.64 18.55 -4.52
C SER A 95 21.64 19.56 -3.36
N ARG A 96 22.47 19.37 -2.33
CA ARG A 96 22.61 20.32 -1.22
C ARG A 96 23.27 21.63 -1.67
N GLU A 97 24.24 21.53 -2.58
CA GLU A 97 24.95 22.67 -3.17
C GLU A 97 24.14 23.37 -4.26
N GLU A 98 23.41 22.62 -5.10
CA GLU A 98 22.61 23.16 -6.21
C GLU A 98 21.24 23.72 -5.78
N ALA A 99 20.62 23.20 -4.71
CA ALA A 99 19.27 23.61 -4.30
C ALA A 99 19.22 24.96 -3.56
N GLY A 100 20.36 25.60 -3.28
CA GLY A 100 20.41 26.87 -2.56
C GLY A 100 19.55 26.82 -1.30
N LEU A 101 19.84 25.86 -0.40
CA LEU A 101 19.06 25.61 0.81
C LEU A 101 18.71 26.93 1.51
N ASP A 102 17.48 27.38 1.28
CA ASP A 102 16.90 28.48 2.03
C ASP A 102 16.74 27.95 3.45
N SER A 103 17.59 28.42 4.35
CA SER A 103 17.66 27.99 5.75
C SER A 103 16.38 28.24 6.57
N ASP A 104 15.29 28.65 5.91
CA ASP A 104 14.05 29.14 6.47
C ASP A 104 12.79 28.42 5.92
N ASP A 105 12.85 27.09 5.74
CA ASP A 105 11.62 26.26 5.58
C ASP A 105 10.84 26.23 6.92
N SER A 106 10.18 27.35 7.23
CA SER A 106 9.37 27.55 8.43
C SER A 106 8.18 26.58 8.50
N PHE A 107 7.74 26.04 7.36
CA PHE A 107 6.65 25.07 7.27
C PHE A 107 7.10 23.63 7.55
N SER A 108 8.39 23.31 7.48
CA SER A 108 8.94 21.94 7.67
C SER A 108 8.48 21.21 8.94
N LYS A 109 8.37 21.92 10.07
CA LYS A 109 7.88 21.36 11.34
C LYS A 109 6.39 21.08 11.31
N THR A 110 5.61 22.00 10.72
CA THR A 110 4.16 21.84 10.56
C THR A 110 3.88 20.68 9.61
N ARG A 111 4.61 20.59 8.50
CA ARG A 111 4.54 19.51 7.51
C ARG A 111 4.77 18.14 8.15
N PHE A 112 5.79 18.03 9.01
CA PHE A 112 6.08 16.82 9.77
C PHE A 112 4.90 16.42 10.68
N LYS A 113 4.35 17.35 11.47
CA LYS A 113 3.19 17.06 12.34
C LYS A 113 1.94 16.62 11.58
N ILE A 114 1.64 17.28 10.47
CA ILE A 114 0.49 16.92 9.62
C ILE A 114 0.71 15.53 9.01
N MET A 115 1.94 15.22 8.58
CA MET A 115 2.29 13.87 8.08
C MET A 115 2.05 12.81 9.15
N GLU A 116 2.56 12.99 10.38
CA GLU A 116 2.37 12.05 11.49
C GLU A 116 0.88 11.82 11.78
N GLN A 117 0.07 12.88 11.79
CA GLN A 117 -1.38 12.77 11.98
C GLN A 117 -2.05 11.98 10.85
N ALA A 118 -1.63 12.18 9.60
CA ALA A 118 -2.17 11.43 8.46
C ALA A 118 -1.82 9.93 8.56
N GLU A 119 -0.60 9.61 8.97
CA GLU A 119 -0.15 8.23 9.20
C GLU A 119 -0.84 7.58 10.41
N GLU A 120 -1.17 8.34 11.45
CA GLU A 120 -1.99 7.85 12.57
C GLU A 120 -3.43 7.53 12.13
N MET A 121 -3.99 8.35 11.23
CA MET A 121 -5.35 8.15 10.71
C MET A 121 -5.47 6.97 9.73
N ALA A 122 -4.43 6.72 8.94
CA ALA A 122 -4.33 5.62 7.98
C ALA A 122 -2.97 4.92 8.11
N PRO A 123 -2.79 4.12 9.19
CA PRO A 123 -1.53 3.45 9.49
C PRO A 123 -1.17 2.39 8.44
N GLU A 124 0.11 2.02 8.40
CA GLU A 124 0.68 1.10 7.40
C GLU A 124 -0.10 -0.21 7.22
N HIS A 125 -0.68 -0.76 8.29
CA HIS A 125 -1.47 -2.00 8.20
C HIS A 125 -2.78 -1.86 7.40
N MET A 126 -3.27 -0.63 7.18
CA MET A 126 -4.39 -0.34 6.27
C MET A 126 -3.95 -0.34 4.80
N TRP A 127 -2.66 -0.14 4.51
CA TRP A 127 -2.09 -0.16 3.16
C TRP A 127 -1.83 -1.59 2.68
N THR A 128 -2.87 -2.41 2.70
CA THR A 128 -2.82 -3.79 2.19
C THR A 128 -3.93 -4.03 1.19
N PHE A 129 -3.64 -4.83 0.16
CA PHE A 129 -4.65 -5.22 -0.83
C PHE A 129 -5.88 -5.87 -0.18
N LYS A 130 -5.65 -6.70 0.87
CA LYS A 130 -6.72 -7.34 1.63
C LYS A 130 -7.63 -6.32 2.33
N HIS A 131 -7.05 -5.33 3.01
CA HIS A 131 -7.82 -4.27 3.68
C HIS A 131 -8.62 -3.45 2.68
N MET A 132 -7.98 -2.96 1.63
CA MET A 132 -8.62 -2.17 0.57
C MET A 132 -9.81 -2.92 -0.06
N ARG A 133 -9.67 -4.22 -0.29
CA ARG A 133 -10.77 -5.08 -0.78
C ARG A 133 -11.91 -5.19 0.23
N SER A 134 -11.61 -5.28 1.52
CA SER A 134 -12.61 -5.41 2.57
C SER A 134 -13.49 -4.17 2.75
N ILE A 135 -12.95 -2.99 2.43
CA ILE A 135 -13.67 -1.70 2.47
C ILE A 135 -14.38 -1.37 1.14
N GLY A 136 -14.47 -2.34 0.21
CA GLY A 136 -15.24 -2.21 -1.03
C GLY A 136 -14.49 -1.59 -2.21
N MET A 137 -13.15 -1.44 -2.14
CA MET A 137 -12.36 -0.92 -3.26
C MET A 137 -12.26 -1.94 -4.41
N ASP A 138 -12.34 -1.44 -5.65
CA ASP A 138 -12.11 -2.25 -6.84
C ASP A 138 -10.67 -2.81 -6.84
N PRO A 139 -10.42 -4.08 -7.26
CA PRO A 139 -9.08 -4.64 -7.30
C PRO A 139 -8.07 -3.82 -8.11
N THR A 140 -8.48 -3.25 -9.25
CA THR A 140 -7.61 -2.45 -10.12
C THR A 140 -7.29 -1.11 -9.46
N GLU A 141 -8.30 -0.48 -8.86
CA GLU A 141 -8.13 0.75 -8.07
C GLU A 141 -7.17 0.51 -6.90
N ALA A 142 -7.36 -0.56 -6.13
CA ALA A 142 -6.52 -0.93 -4.99
C ALA A 142 -5.06 -1.15 -5.38
N LEU A 143 -4.82 -1.90 -6.47
CA LEU A 143 -3.45 -2.12 -6.96
C LEU A 143 -2.81 -0.83 -7.46
N THR A 144 -3.59 0.05 -8.10
CA THR A 144 -3.09 1.36 -8.56
C THR A 144 -2.69 2.23 -7.37
N LEU A 145 -3.54 2.29 -6.35
CA LEU A 145 -3.30 3.10 -5.16
C LEU A 145 -2.11 2.58 -4.33
N LEU A 146 -1.94 1.25 -4.21
CA LEU A 146 -0.76 0.65 -3.56
C LEU A 146 0.53 1.02 -4.28
N LYS A 147 0.57 0.86 -5.62
CA LYS A 147 1.74 1.24 -6.42
C LYS A 147 2.10 2.71 -6.25
N GLU A 148 1.08 3.58 -6.18
CA GLU A 148 1.30 5.00 -5.97
C GLU A 148 1.84 5.29 -4.56
N TYR A 149 1.30 4.61 -3.53
CA TYR A 149 1.77 4.73 -2.15
C TYR A 149 3.24 4.30 -2.03
N ASP A 150 3.58 3.15 -2.60
CA ASP A 150 4.95 2.62 -2.64
C ASP A 150 5.89 3.57 -3.39
N ALA A 151 5.42 4.24 -4.45
CA ALA A 151 6.21 5.23 -5.19
C ALA A 151 6.39 6.57 -4.46
N ILE A 152 5.58 6.88 -3.44
CA ILE A 152 5.70 8.09 -2.62
C ILE A 152 6.55 7.85 -1.37
N SER A 153 6.55 6.62 -0.83
CA SER A 153 7.26 6.25 0.40
C SER A 153 8.76 6.64 0.40
N PRO A 154 9.54 6.42 -0.68
CA PRO A 154 10.94 6.85 -0.73
C PRO A 154 11.12 8.37 -0.65
N ASP A 155 10.21 9.16 -1.23
CA ASP A 155 10.25 10.62 -1.14
C ASP A 155 9.95 11.11 0.28
N ARG A 156 9.03 10.43 0.99
CA ARG A 156 8.72 10.69 2.40
C ARG A 156 9.92 10.39 3.29
N ILE A 157 10.53 9.21 3.13
CA ILE A 157 11.71 8.79 3.90
C ILE A 157 12.87 9.76 3.65
N ARG A 158 13.15 10.10 2.39
CA ARG A 158 14.17 11.08 2.03
C ARG A 158 13.91 12.42 2.71
N ALA A 159 12.70 12.98 2.57
CA ALA A 159 12.33 14.26 3.17
C ALA A 159 12.51 14.30 4.70
N GLN A 160 12.37 13.16 5.38
CA GLN A 160 12.59 13.02 6.81
C GLN A 160 14.08 12.93 7.16
N ILE A 161 14.87 12.19 6.38
CA ILE A 161 16.34 12.11 6.54
C ILE A 161 17.01 13.47 6.29
N TYR A 162 16.52 14.23 5.30
CA TYR A 162 16.96 15.60 5.03
C TYR A 162 16.54 16.59 6.13
N GLY A 163 15.48 16.26 6.88
CA GLY A 163 15.07 17.02 8.04
C GLY A 163 15.98 16.76 9.24
N THR A 164 16.07 17.72 10.15
CA THR A 164 16.47 17.41 11.54
C THR A 164 15.32 16.66 12.23
N GLU A 165 15.55 16.13 13.44
CA GLU A 165 14.47 15.58 14.28
C GLU A 165 13.22 16.48 14.25
N ASN A 166 12.09 15.90 13.83
CA ASN A 166 10.79 16.55 13.70
C ASN A 166 10.67 17.61 12.59
N ARG A 167 11.40 17.46 11.49
CA ARG A 167 11.24 18.27 10.27
C ARG A 167 11.08 17.39 9.04
N LEU A 168 10.27 17.86 8.10
CA LEU A 168 10.08 17.20 6.81
C LEU A 168 10.39 18.21 5.69
N VAL A 169 11.59 18.15 5.12
CA VAL A 169 12.08 19.15 4.15
C VAL A 169 11.87 18.66 2.72
N ASN A 170 11.42 19.54 1.81
CA ASN A 170 11.28 19.26 0.38
C ASN A 170 10.45 18.02 -0.01
N PHE A 171 9.40 17.69 0.74
CA PHE A 171 8.50 16.60 0.36
C PHE A 171 7.57 17.00 -0.80
N ARG A 172 8.06 16.86 -2.04
CA ARG A 172 7.36 17.30 -3.27
C ARG A 172 5.95 16.75 -3.43
N ARG A 173 5.74 15.49 -3.03
CA ARG A 173 4.45 14.79 -3.14
C ARG A 173 3.60 14.89 -1.88
N PHE A 174 3.91 15.80 -0.95
CA PHE A 174 3.24 15.93 0.33
C PHE A 174 1.71 16.08 0.21
N ARG A 175 1.22 16.93 -0.69
CA ARG A 175 -0.23 17.11 -0.91
C ARG A 175 -0.90 15.78 -1.29
N ARG A 176 -0.29 15.03 -2.21
CA ARG A 176 -0.82 13.74 -2.68
C ARG A 176 -0.74 12.68 -1.59
N PHE A 177 0.35 12.66 -0.84
CA PHE A 177 0.51 11.79 0.33
C PHE A 177 -0.63 11.99 1.35
N LEU A 178 -0.92 13.24 1.72
CA LEU A 178 -2.02 13.54 2.64
C LEU A 178 -3.37 13.13 2.07
N PHE A 179 -3.62 13.46 0.80
CA PHE A 179 -4.86 13.08 0.12
C PHE A 179 -5.10 11.57 0.18
N MET A 180 -4.07 10.78 -0.11
CA MET A 180 -4.14 9.32 -0.10
C MET A 180 -4.41 8.76 1.30
N HIS A 181 -3.80 9.32 2.35
CA HIS A 181 -4.07 8.91 3.74
C HIS A 181 -5.50 9.26 4.17
N TYR A 182 -5.98 10.45 3.87
CA TYR A 182 -7.37 10.82 4.18
C TYR A 182 -8.37 10.00 3.38
N GLN A 183 -8.09 9.71 2.11
CA GLN A 183 -8.91 8.83 1.29
C GLN A 183 -8.98 7.42 1.89
N MET A 184 -7.85 6.85 2.31
CA MET A 184 -7.79 5.56 2.97
C MET A 184 -8.57 5.56 4.28
N HIS A 185 -8.36 6.58 5.11
CA HIS A 185 -9.05 6.75 6.38
C HIS A 185 -10.57 6.81 6.18
N TYR A 186 -11.06 7.71 5.32
CA TYR A 186 -12.49 7.90 5.10
C TYR A 186 -13.16 6.64 4.54
N ARG A 187 -12.54 5.95 3.58
CA ARG A 187 -13.09 4.69 3.07
C ARG A 187 -13.09 3.58 4.13
N THR A 188 -12.17 3.64 5.08
CA THR A 188 -12.09 2.67 6.19
C THR A 188 -13.13 2.95 7.27
N VAL A 189 -13.31 4.22 7.66
CA VAL A 189 -14.24 4.63 8.73
C VAL A 189 -15.69 4.62 8.26
N TYR A 190 -15.93 4.91 6.97
CA TYR A 190 -17.26 4.94 6.36
C TYR A 190 -17.36 3.86 5.27
N PRO A 191 -17.26 2.56 5.65
CA PRO A 191 -17.33 1.47 4.69
C PRO A 191 -18.78 1.30 4.18
N PRO A 192 -18.98 0.60 3.06
CA PRO A 192 -20.31 0.26 2.59
C PRO A 192 -21.11 -0.53 3.66
N ALA A 193 -22.35 -0.11 3.92
CA ALA A 193 -23.25 -0.85 4.80
C ALA A 193 -23.85 -2.09 4.09
N PRO A 194 -23.70 -3.31 4.64
CA PRO A 194 -24.42 -4.47 4.10
C PRO A 194 -25.93 -4.35 4.34
N PRO A 195 -26.82 -4.82 3.43
CA PRO A 195 -26.58 -5.50 2.16
C PRO A 195 -26.65 -4.58 0.92
N ALA A 196 -26.75 -3.25 1.08
CA ALA A 196 -27.11 -2.34 0.00
C ALA A 196 -25.93 -1.43 -0.41
N VAL A 197 -25.45 -1.61 -1.64
CA VAL A 197 -24.43 -0.79 -2.31
C VAL A 197 -24.84 0.69 -2.42
N THR A 198 -26.12 1.02 -2.14
CA THR A 198 -26.72 2.35 -2.26
C THR A 198 -26.31 3.35 -1.19
N HIS A 199 -25.61 2.94 -0.13
CA HIS A 199 -25.13 3.84 0.94
C HIS A 199 -23.64 4.17 0.85
N LEU A 200 -22.96 3.77 -0.24
CA LEU A 200 -21.55 4.12 -0.43
C LEU A 200 -21.42 5.62 -0.69
N ALA A 201 -20.47 6.25 0.01
CA ALA A 201 -20.06 7.61 -0.31
C ALA A 201 -19.64 7.68 -1.79
N PRO A 202 -20.27 8.54 -2.61
CA PRO A 202 -19.83 8.71 -3.99
C PRO A 202 -18.36 9.13 -4.04
N PRO A 203 -17.57 8.65 -5.02
CA PRO A 203 -16.15 8.97 -5.12
C PRO A 203 -15.85 10.47 -5.04
N PHE A 204 -16.64 11.31 -5.73
CA PHE A 204 -16.46 12.76 -5.72
C PHE A 204 -16.66 13.38 -4.32
N VAL A 205 -17.53 12.82 -3.47
CA VAL A 205 -17.72 13.32 -2.08
C VAL A 205 -16.47 13.05 -1.25
N ILE A 206 -15.91 11.84 -1.37
CA ILE A 206 -14.67 11.46 -0.70
C ILE A 206 -13.53 12.36 -1.21
N GLU A 207 -13.43 12.57 -2.51
CA GLU A 207 -12.42 13.44 -3.13
C GLU A 207 -12.52 14.87 -2.63
N LEU A 208 -13.73 15.46 -2.61
CA LEU A 208 -13.95 16.81 -2.10
C LEU A 208 -13.63 16.92 -0.60
N ALA A 209 -14.06 15.95 0.20
CA ALA A 209 -13.73 15.91 1.63
C ALA A 209 -12.21 15.82 1.89
N CYS A 210 -11.51 15.00 1.10
CA CYS A 210 -10.05 14.91 1.16
C CYS A 210 -9.40 16.23 0.74
N ASP A 211 -9.84 16.83 -0.36
CA ASP A 211 -9.22 18.05 -0.89
C ASP A 211 -9.45 19.25 0.06
N LEU A 212 -10.63 19.37 0.67
CA LEU A 212 -10.90 20.33 1.74
C LEU A 212 -10.00 20.12 2.95
N ARG A 213 -9.85 18.87 3.42
CA ARG A 213 -8.99 18.57 4.56
C ARG A 213 -7.52 18.88 4.26
N VAL A 214 -7.00 18.43 3.12
CA VAL A 214 -5.62 18.70 2.68
C VAL A 214 -5.34 20.20 2.60
N ARG A 215 -6.22 20.97 1.95
CA ARG A 215 -6.07 22.44 1.89
C ARG A 215 -6.14 23.05 3.28
N GLY A 216 -7.08 22.62 4.12
CA GLY A 216 -7.22 23.09 5.49
C GLY A 216 -5.97 22.88 6.35
N GLU A 217 -5.30 21.74 6.20
CA GLU A 217 -4.04 21.45 6.91
C GLU A 217 -2.87 22.28 6.36
N ILE A 218 -2.73 22.38 5.03
CA ILE A 218 -1.62 23.12 4.39
C ILE A 218 -1.76 24.62 4.65
N ASP A 219 -2.95 25.18 4.46
CA ASP A 219 -3.23 26.61 4.59
C ASP A 219 -3.55 27.01 6.04
N SER A 220 -3.55 26.06 6.98
CA SER A 220 -3.95 26.25 8.37
C SER A 220 -5.39 26.79 8.54
N ASP A 221 -6.30 26.50 7.59
CA ASP A 221 -7.73 26.82 7.70
C ASP A 221 -8.51 25.65 8.32
N ARG A 222 -8.64 25.70 9.64
CA ARG A 222 -9.40 24.72 10.43
C ARG A 222 -10.86 24.56 9.97
N HIS A 223 -11.45 25.58 9.33
CA HIS A 223 -12.83 25.47 8.83
C HIS A 223 -12.95 24.48 7.68
N LEU A 224 -11.94 24.38 6.82
CA LEU A 224 -11.93 23.42 5.71
C LEU A 224 -11.73 22.00 6.23
N VAL A 225 -10.85 21.80 7.23
CA VAL A 225 -10.68 20.51 7.92
C VAL A 225 -12.02 20.05 8.52
N ILE A 226 -12.69 20.94 9.27
CA ILE A 226 -13.99 20.66 9.88
C ILE A 226 -15.06 20.34 8.82
N ALA A 227 -15.05 21.07 7.70
CA ALA A 227 -16.02 20.84 6.63
C ALA A 227 -15.79 19.47 5.98
N GLY A 228 -14.55 19.12 5.61
CA GLY A 228 -14.22 17.81 5.04
C GLY A 228 -14.61 16.65 5.96
N ASP A 229 -14.25 16.73 7.24
CA ASP A 229 -14.64 15.72 8.24
C ASP A 229 -16.16 15.65 8.44
N GLY A 230 -16.81 16.82 8.43
CA GLY A 230 -18.25 16.95 8.59
C GLY A 230 -19.02 16.28 7.45
N MET A 231 -18.57 16.44 6.21
CA MET A 231 -19.21 15.80 5.04
C MET A 231 -19.27 14.28 5.20
N MET A 232 -18.17 13.68 5.66
CA MET A 232 -18.11 12.24 5.90
C MET A 232 -18.93 11.83 7.12
N ARG A 233 -18.83 12.59 8.23
CA ARG A 233 -19.54 12.29 9.48
C ARG A 233 -21.06 12.34 9.37
N TYR A 234 -21.58 13.29 8.62
CA TYR A 234 -23.02 13.43 8.40
C TYR A 234 -23.54 12.51 7.29
N SER A 235 -22.66 11.78 6.58
CA SER A 235 -23.04 10.99 5.42
C SER A 235 -23.94 11.78 4.45
N ILE A 236 -23.44 12.93 3.99
CA ILE A 236 -24.25 13.92 3.24
C ILE A 236 -24.88 13.37 1.95
N TRP A 237 -24.39 12.24 1.45
CA TRP A 237 -24.90 11.54 0.27
C TRP A 237 -26.13 10.67 0.55
N GLU A 238 -26.44 10.37 1.82
CA GLU A 238 -27.55 9.50 2.18
C GLU A 238 -28.92 10.19 2.11
N GLY A 239 -28.96 11.53 2.06
CA GLY A 239 -30.19 12.28 1.88
C GLY A 239 -30.05 13.78 2.13
N GLU A 240 -31.06 14.53 1.68
CA GLU A 240 -31.12 16.00 1.85
C GLU A 240 -31.15 16.41 3.33
N GLU A 241 -31.79 15.62 4.19
CA GLU A 241 -31.83 15.87 5.64
C GLU A 241 -30.43 15.86 6.27
N ASN A 242 -29.58 14.93 5.84
CA ASN A 242 -28.19 14.82 6.28
C ASN A 242 -27.36 16.02 5.79
N LEU A 243 -27.54 16.41 4.52
CA LEU A 243 -26.86 17.58 3.96
C LEU A 243 -27.26 18.88 4.68
N GLU A 244 -28.56 19.06 4.96
CA GLU A 244 -29.06 20.23 5.68
C GLU A 244 -28.54 20.25 7.13
N ALA A 245 -28.54 19.10 7.82
CA ALA A 245 -27.95 18.99 9.16
C ALA A 245 -26.45 19.31 9.16
N PHE A 246 -25.71 18.88 8.13
CA PHE A 246 -24.32 19.26 7.92
C PHE A 246 -24.18 20.77 7.76
N TYR A 247 -24.94 21.41 6.88
CA TYR A 247 -24.88 22.86 6.69
C TYR A 247 -25.20 23.62 7.97
N GLN A 248 -26.26 23.25 8.70
CA GLN A 248 -26.60 23.86 9.98
C GLN A 248 -25.47 23.75 11.00
N SER A 249 -24.77 22.60 11.03
CA SER A 249 -23.62 22.40 11.90
C SER A 249 -22.49 23.41 11.63
N LEU A 250 -22.30 23.89 10.39
CA LEU A 250 -21.24 24.85 10.06
C LEU A 250 -21.46 26.26 10.67
N THR A 251 -22.58 26.49 11.34
CA THR A 251 -22.85 27.77 12.03
C THR A 251 -21.85 28.03 13.16
N TYR A 252 -21.36 26.99 13.86
CA TYR A 252 -20.43 27.20 14.98
C TYR A 252 -19.05 27.69 14.52
N ILE A 253 -18.61 27.30 13.32
CA ILE A 253 -17.35 27.73 12.72
C ILE A 253 -17.45 29.10 12.02
N LYS A 254 -18.56 29.39 11.35
CA LYS A 254 -18.79 30.68 10.68
C LYS A 254 -19.92 31.45 11.38
N ARG A 255 -19.66 31.97 12.57
CA ARG A 255 -20.68 32.63 13.43
C ARG A 255 -21.41 33.81 12.76
N ARG A 256 -20.77 34.51 11.82
CA ARG A 256 -21.40 35.61 11.07
C ARG A 256 -22.30 35.05 9.97
N LYS A 257 -23.59 35.37 10.00
CA LYS A 257 -24.62 34.90 9.04
C LYS A 257 -24.21 35.06 7.57
N THR A 258 -23.57 36.17 7.20
CA THR A 258 -23.09 36.41 5.83
C THR A 258 -21.92 35.51 5.44
N ALA A 259 -20.95 35.31 6.35
CA ALA A 259 -19.80 34.43 6.12
C ALA A 259 -20.23 32.96 6.06
N HIS A 260 -21.16 32.55 6.90
CA HIS A 260 -21.77 31.23 6.86
C HIS A 260 -22.44 30.95 5.52
N ARG A 261 -23.34 31.84 5.09
CA ARG A 261 -24.04 31.70 3.80
C ARG A 261 -23.08 31.60 2.63
N ARG A 262 -22.02 32.41 2.60
CA ARG A 262 -20.99 32.34 1.55
C ARG A 262 -20.25 31.01 1.58
N PHE A 263 -19.88 30.53 2.77
CA PHE A 263 -19.16 29.27 2.90
C PHE A 263 -20.02 28.08 2.47
N VAL A 264 -21.28 28.01 2.92
CA VAL A 264 -22.25 27.00 2.50
C VAL A 264 -22.48 27.06 0.99
N ALA A 265 -22.66 28.26 0.42
CA ALA A 265 -22.87 28.40 -1.03
C ALA A 265 -21.67 27.88 -1.85
N LEU A 266 -20.43 28.05 -1.39
CA LEU A 266 -19.25 27.49 -2.05
C LEU A 266 -19.24 25.96 -1.98
N LEU A 267 -19.54 25.38 -0.82
CA LEU A 267 -19.63 23.92 -0.68
C LEU A 267 -20.75 23.34 -1.54
N ASP A 268 -21.89 24.02 -1.58
CA ASP A 268 -23.06 23.62 -2.36
C ASP A 268 -22.79 23.67 -3.88
N ASP A 269 -22.03 24.66 -4.35
CA ASP A 269 -21.60 24.76 -5.75
C ASP A 269 -20.69 23.58 -6.16
N GLU A 270 -19.71 23.25 -5.32
CA GLU A 270 -18.82 22.08 -5.51
C GLU A 270 -19.59 20.75 -5.46
N LEU A 271 -20.59 20.64 -4.59
CA LEU A 271 -21.42 19.42 -4.48
C LEU A 271 -22.40 19.26 -5.64
N LYS A 272 -22.93 20.38 -6.17
CA LYS A 272 -23.84 20.38 -7.33
C LYS A 272 -23.10 20.12 -8.63
N SER A 273 -21.91 20.67 -8.80
CA SER A 273 -21.04 20.34 -9.93
C SER A 273 -20.67 18.85 -9.93
N GLY A 274 -20.51 18.26 -8.75
CA GLY A 274 -20.35 16.82 -8.53
C GLY A 274 -21.63 15.99 -8.58
N HIS A 275 -22.79 16.60 -8.86
CA HIS A 275 -24.06 15.89 -9.09
C HIS A 275 -24.59 15.06 -7.89
N ILE A 276 -24.37 15.51 -6.65
CA ILE A 276 -24.72 14.72 -5.43
C ILE A 276 -26.17 14.20 -5.37
N PHE A 277 -27.13 14.94 -5.94
CA PHE A 277 -28.55 14.54 -6.00
C PHE A 277 -29.16 14.68 -7.39
N SER A 278 -28.38 14.59 -8.48
CA SER A 278 -28.94 14.69 -9.84
C SER A 278 -29.69 13.42 -10.25
N GLY A 279 -30.84 13.21 -9.61
CA GLY A 279 -31.75 12.08 -9.79
C GLY A 279 -33.15 12.30 -9.22
N VAL A 280 -33.42 13.40 -8.52
CA VAL A 280 -34.77 13.75 -8.01
C VAL A 280 -35.36 14.93 -8.78
N GLN A 281 -35.36 14.83 -10.11
CA GLN A 281 -36.30 15.59 -10.94
C GLN A 281 -36.71 14.68 -12.10
N ASN A 282 -37.78 13.91 -11.88
CA ASN A 282 -38.79 13.55 -12.88
C ASN A 282 -39.88 12.68 -12.22
N GLY A 283 -41.10 13.24 -12.12
CA GLY A 283 -42.37 12.50 -12.17
C GLY A 283 -42.83 11.82 -10.89
#